data_AF-A0ABD5UHK0-F1
#
_entry.id   AF-A0ABD5UHK0-F1
#
_cell.length_a   1.000
_cell.length_b   1.000
_cell.length_c   1.000
_cell.angle_alpha   90.00
_cell.angle_beta   90.00
_cell.angle_gamma   90.00
#
_symmetry.space_group_name_H-M   'P 1'
#
loop_
_entity.id
_entity.type
_entity.pdbx_description
1 polymer ?
#
loop_
_entity_poly.entity_id
_entity_poly.type
_entity_poly.pdbx_seq_one_letter_code
_entity_poly.pdbx_strand_id
1 'polypeptide(L)'
;MPCSDCGSLLCLSKTNLNSLFCPECTGYRVESKPVLDAKINWYLKDFLTERKLDRLLTEYSKQSLTYKLLHRVNYISNQFFSQAETSLPADEFGYVAYLIKRIYEIDDSEFGNKTLRQDSPELDETLTTVQKYYTEFVSRLERVQNQFTVCIRNSEEFTGRMQDLLMDYDGYLSEYGLCNDRCTNSVGGVEDRYEDFSYVYDKIRQTDGVEPGSVETPRGFADAWYPVIQQLRFLAGSDDRVGMTYKTRFPEGVTVFDIREFLNKLDAQVPIEHMAHAQYNSAVIPLRPRVVNKCGWEVFGKQWSEVKDYVVVSEDNLEAHPFLFEMTFDLPHRTIPTTNVYYPRHYAQLLKFQVFPLLQNNTDEPNGHTLLSNVAGDNGTIRERNLYEFLTEQGIDCYHSAEITSKDPNEIDLLCVLENRIIFIEVKYRFPPLQINEADGITELNQYFNRVIFNEVPPDSNREGKGPFPEKVRSWRELEAGDTFTSQVSRDDTDRDKQTISDDWTDMDVEIFVVSNVVPSFITKRDVRFFTDFEFYQYIKYNDDSVLYSVQEN
;
A
#
# COMPACT_ATOMS: atom_id res chain seq x y z
N MET A 1 -4.98 -16.12 11.46
CA MET A 1 -5.87 -16.84 12.40
C MET A 1 -4.98 -17.17 13.57
N PRO A 2 -5.32 -16.70 14.77
CA PRO A 2 -4.58 -17.13 15.95
C PRO A 2 -4.62 -18.66 16.06
N CYS A 3 -3.63 -19.23 16.75
CA CYS A 3 -3.58 -20.66 17.04
C CYS A 3 -4.94 -21.15 17.55
N SER A 4 -5.45 -22.25 16.97
CA SER A 4 -6.73 -22.85 17.35
C SER A 4 -6.79 -23.26 18.81
N ASP A 5 -5.64 -23.61 19.41
CA ASP A 5 -5.58 -24.23 20.72
C ASP A 5 -5.52 -23.19 21.83
N CYS A 6 -4.72 -22.12 21.64
CA CYS A 6 -4.45 -21.13 22.68
C CYS A 6 -4.82 -19.69 22.31
N GLY A 7 -5.15 -19.41 21.04
CA GLY A 7 -5.48 -18.07 20.58
C GLY A 7 -4.27 -17.14 20.37
N SER A 8 -3.04 -17.63 20.51
CA SER A 8 -1.82 -16.82 20.31
C SER A 8 -1.49 -16.63 18.83
N LEU A 9 -0.76 -15.56 18.51
CA LEU A 9 -0.30 -15.30 17.15
C LEU A 9 0.67 -16.39 16.68
N LEU A 10 0.48 -16.83 15.43
CA LEU A 10 1.39 -17.75 14.77
C LEU A 10 2.65 -17.01 14.30
N CYS A 11 3.77 -17.72 14.27
CA CYS A 11 5.08 -17.21 13.88
C CYS A 11 5.63 -17.97 12.69
N LEU A 12 6.22 -17.28 11.72
CA LEU A 12 6.96 -17.88 10.62
C LEU A 12 8.22 -18.57 11.15
N SER A 13 8.42 -19.84 10.79
CA SER A 13 9.60 -20.58 11.18
C SER A 13 10.85 -20.06 10.47
N LYS A 14 11.94 -19.90 11.23
CA LYS A 14 13.27 -19.53 10.71
C LYS A 14 13.95 -20.69 9.96
N THR A 15 13.51 -21.93 10.18
CA THR A 15 14.11 -23.13 9.55
C THR A 15 13.29 -23.65 8.38
N ASN A 16 11.98 -23.43 8.40
CA ASN A 16 11.07 -23.72 7.28
C ASN A 16 10.28 -22.46 6.96
N LEU A 17 10.76 -21.68 5.98
CA LEU A 17 10.24 -20.36 5.65
C LEU A 17 8.79 -20.38 5.10
N ASN A 18 8.20 -21.56 4.86
CA ASN A 18 6.83 -21.71 4.37
C ASN A 18 5.91 -22.30 5.46
N SER A 19 6.33 -22.25 6.73
CA SER A 19 5.60 -22.90 7.81
C SER A 19 5.48 -21.99 9.02
N LEU A 20 4.26 -21.82 9.50
CA LEU A 20 3.95 -21.08 10.70
C LEU A 20 3.75 -22.05 11.87
N PHE A 21 4.20 -21.66 13.06
CA PHE A 21 4.03 -22.44 14.29
C PHE A 21 3.46 -21.58 15.40
N CYS A 22 2.84 -22.22 16.40
CA CYS A 22 2.42 -21.53 17.62
C CYS A 22 3.57 -21.54 18.64
N PRO A 23 4.15 -20.38 18.99
CA PRO A 23 5.26 -20.35 19.95
C PRO A 23 4.85 -20.84 21.34
N GLU A 24 3.63 -20.54 21.80
CA GLU A 24 3.19 -20.96 23.13
C GLU A 24 2.92 -22.47 23.23
N CYS A 25 2.27 -23.06 22.23
CA CYS A 25 2.02 -24.50 22.21
C CYS A 25 3.31 -25.33 22.05
N THR A 26 4.33 -24.76 21.42
CA THR A 26 5.67 -25.37 21.33
C THR A 26 6.52 -25.15 22.59
N GLY A 27 5.99 -24.46 23.60
CA GLY A 27 6.63 -24.25 24.90
C GLY A 27 7.59 -23.06 24.96
N TYR A 28 7.64 -22.22 23.92
CA TYR A 28 8.42 -20.99 23.96
C TYR A 28 7.81 -19.95 24.89
N ARG A 29 8.68 -19.19 25.55
CA ARG A 29 8.27 -18.07 26.42
C ARG A 29 8.16 -16.78 25.61
N VAL A 30 6.97 -16.53 25.11
CA VAL A 30 6.62 -15.25 24.47
C VAL A 30 6.60 -14.14 25.52
N GLU A 31 7.18 -12.99 25.20
CA GLU A 31 7.16 -11.83 26.09
C GLU A 31 5.80 -11.11 26.03
N SER A 32 5.39 -10.57 27.18
CA SER A 32 4.16 -9.80 27.26
C SER A 32 4.29 -8.43 26.58
N LYS A 33 3.23 -8.02 25.88
CA LYS A 33 3.17 -6.71 25.21
C LYS A 33 3.49 -5.52 26.13
N PRO A 34 2.98 -5.44 27.39
CA PRO A 34 3.34 -4.32 28.28
C PRO A 34 4.84 -4.21 28.58
N VAL A 35 5.56 -5.33 28.66
CA VAL A 35 7.02 -5.33 28.89
C VAL A 35 7.75 -4.86 27.63
N LEU A 36 7.36 -5.37 26.46
CA LEU A 36 7.93 -4.94 25.18
C LEU A 36 7.69 -3.45 24.94
N ASP A 37 6.46 -2.97 25.15
CA ASP A 37 6.09 -1.56 25.01
C ASP A 37 6.92 -0.69 25.97
N ALA A 38 7.15 -1.12 27.21
CA ALA A 38 7.99 -0.39 28.16
C ALA A 38 9.46 -0.31 27.70
N LYS A 39 10.04 -1.43 27.24
CA LYS A 39 11.41 -1.47 26.71
C LYS A 39 11.57 -0.62 25.46
N ILE A 40 10.63 -0.70 24.52
CA ILE A 40 10.63 0.06 23.27
C ILE A 40 10.47 1.56 23.54
N ASN A 41 9.55 1.93 24.43
CA ASN A 41 9.40 3.33 24.83
C ASN A 41 10.69 3.86 25.48
N TRP A 42 11.39 3.07 26.30
CA TRP A 42 12.70 3.47 26.83
C TRP A 42 13.72 3.72 25.72
N TYR A 43 13.79 2.85 24.70
CA TYR A 43 14.68 3.06 23.56
C TYR A 43 14.35 4.34 22.79
N LEU A 44 13.08 4.54 22.42
CA LEU A 44 12.67 5.63 21.55
C LEU A 44 12.56 6.98 22.27
N LYS A 45 12.24 6.98 23.57
CA LYS A 45 11.95 8.21 24.33
C LYS A 45 13.05 8.60 25.32
N ASP A 46 13.87 7.65 25.78
CA ASP A 46 14.91 7.93 26.79
C ASP A 46 16.34 7.73 26.23
N PHE A 47 16.58 6.71 25.41
CA PHE A 47 17.92 6.36 24.93
C PHE A 47 18.29 7.01 23.60
N LEU A 48 17.60 6.70 22.50
CA LEU A 48 17.79 7.25 21.16
C LEU A 48 16.64 8.19 20.83
N THR A 49 16.59 9.32 21.53
CA THR A 49 15.52 10.30 21.36
C THR A 49 15.61 11.00 20.01
N GLU A 50 14.48 11.46 19.48
CA GLU A 50 14.45 12.27 18.25
C GLU A 50 15.42 13.46 18.32
N ARG A 51 15.52 14.11 19.50
CA ARG A 51 16.46 15.22 19.72
C ARG A 51 17.93 14.86 19.47
N LYS A 52 18.32 13.59 19.67
CA LYS A 52 19.68 13.14 19.34
C LYS A 52 19.90 13.03 17.84
N LEU A 53 18.86 12.73 17.07
CA LEU A 53 18.91 12.68 15.60
C LEU A 53 18.83 14.09 15.01
N ASP A 54 17.99 14.95 15.59
CA ASP A 54 17.89 16.36 15.19
C ASP A 54 19.26 17.04 15.23
N ARG A 55 20.13 16.68 16.19
CA ARG A 55 21.52 17.18 16.27
C ARG A 55 22.37 16.86 15.04
N LEU A 56 22.12 15.74 14.36
CA LEU A 56 22.83 15.39 13.12
C LEU A 56 22.37 16.32 11.98
N LEU A 57 21.09 16.68 11.97
CA LEU A 57 20.50 17.58 10.98
C LEU A 57 20.91 19.04 11.22
N THR A 58 20.94 19.47 12.48
CA THR A 58 21.21 20.87 12.86
C THR A 58 22.67 21.30 12.71
N GLU A 59 23.60 20.40 12.33
CA GLU A 59 24.95 20.83 11.92
C GLU A 59 24.94 21.70 10.65
N TYR A 60 23.92 21.52 9.81
CA TYR A 60 23.77 22.19 8.52
C TYR A 60 22.80 23.37 8.61
N SER A 61 22.88 24.29 7.65
CA SER A 61 21.86 25.33 7.55
C SER A 61 20.52 24.72 7.16
N LYS A 62 19.44 25.10 7.89
CA LYS A 62 18.05 24.70 7.62
C LYS A 62 17.71 24.80 6.13
N GLN A 63 18.09 25.92 5.53
CA GLN A 63 17.83 26.24 4.13
C GLN A 63 18.47 25.25 3.15
N SER A 64 19.76 24.96 3.33
CA SER A 64 20.50 24.04 2.44
C SER A 64 19.97 22.62 2.58
N LEU A 65 19.62 22.22 3.81
CA LEU A 65 19.06 20.91 4.13
C LEU A 65 17.70 20.72 3.47
N THR A 66 16.76 21.65 3.69
CA THR A 66 15.42 21.60 3.08
C THR A 66 15.51 21.62 1.55
N TYR A 67 16.34 22.48 0.95
CA TYR A 67 16.47 22.53 -0.50
C TYR A 67 17.02 21.22 -1.10
N LYS A 68 18.01 20.60 -0.45
CA LYS A 68 18.57 19.30 -0.89
C LYS A 68 17.50 18.19 -0.81
N LEU A 69 16.71 18.14 0.25
CA LEU A 69 15.61 17.19 0.40
C LEU A 69 14.52 17.40 -0.66
N LEU A 70 14.13 18.65 -0.93
CA LEU A 70 13.17 18.98 -1.99
C LEU A 70 13.68 18.57 -3.37
N HIS A 71 14.97 18.77 -3.64
CA HIS A 71 15.59 18.30 -4.89
C HIS A 71 15.56 16.78 -4.99
N ARG A 72 15.92 16.08 -3.91
CA ARG A 72 15.93 14.61 -3.83
C ARG A 72 14.54 14.00 -4.10
N VAL A 73 13.49 14.49 -3.43
CA VAL A 73 12.13 13.97 -3.67
C VAL A 73 11.63 14.29 -5.09
N ASN A 74 11.96 15.47 -5.63
CA ASN A 74 11.59 15.84 -6.99
C ASN A 74 12.34 15.02 -8.03
N TYR A 75 13.59 14.63 -7.76
CA TYR A 75 14.39 13.75 -8.59
C TYR A 75 13.81 12.33 -8.63
N ILE A 76 13.53 11.72 -7.47
CA ILE A 76 12.89 10.41 -7.37
C ILE A 76 11.57 10.40 -8.15
N SER A 77 10.75 11.43 -7.96
CA SER A 77 9.48 11.59 -8.67
C SER A 77 9.66 11.73 -10.19
N ASN A 78 10.73 12.42 -10.65
CA ASN A 78 11.02 12.53 -12.08
C ASN A 78 11.46 11.18 -12.67
N GLN A 79 12.26 10.39 -11.94
CA GLN A 79 12.66 9.05 -12.40
C GLN A 79 11.45 8.15 -12.60
N PHE A 80 10.50 8.16 -11.66
CA PHE A 80 9.24 7.43 -11.77
C PHE A 80 8.46 7.74 -13.07
N PHE A 81 8.45 9.01 -13.52
CA PHE A 81 7.76 9.39 -14.75
C PHE A 81 8.58 9.15 -16.04
N SER A 82 9.91 9.08 -15.94
CA SER A 82 10.81 9.10 -17.11
C SER A 82 11.41 7.75 -17.47
N GLN A 83 11.41 6.79 -16.54
CA GLN A 83 11.92 5.44 -16.75
C GLN A 83 10.77 4.43 -16.67
N ALA A 84 10.61 3.61 -17.71
CA ALA A 84 9.48 2.69 -17.84
C ALA A 84 9.50 1.51 -16.85
N GLU A 85 10.53 1.38 -16.01
CA GLU A 85 10.79 0.17 -15.21
C GLU A 85 11.31 0.50 -13.79
N THR A 86 11.02 1.70 -13.26
CA THR A 86 11.49 2.10 -11.93
C THR A 86 10.36 2.14 -10.93
N SER A 87 10.37 1.20 -9.98
CA SER A 87 9.48 1.25 -8.81
C SER A 87 9.80 2.48 -7.95
N LEU A 88 8.79 3.00 -7.24
CA LEU A 88 8.99 4.09 -6.31
C LEU A 88 9.71 3.56 -5.05
N PRO A 89 10.90 4.08 -4.68
CA PRO A 89 11.58 3.65 -3.45
C PRO A 89 10.80 4.15 -2.23
N ALA A 90 9.87 3.34 -1.72
CA ALA A 90 8.90 3.73 -0.70
C ALA A 90 9.54 4.34 0.55
N ASP A 91 10.58 3.67 1.06
CA ASP A 91 11.36 4.07 2.23
C ASP A 91 12.04 5.43 2.07
N GLU A 92 12.36 5.84 0.84
CA GLU A 92 13.00 7.12 0.57
C GLU A 92 11.97 8.18 0.23
N PHE A 93 11.01 7.87 -0.63
CA PHE A 93 9.99 8.78 -1.12
C PHE A 93 9.13 9.35 0.01
N GLY A 94 8.58 8.47 0.87
CA GLY A 94 7.73 8.91 1.98
C GLY A 94 8.54 9.62 3.07
N TYR A 95 9.75 9.14 3.31
CA TYR A 95 10.59 9.62 4.40
C TYR A 95 11.16 11.03 4.16
N VAL A 96 11.51 11.37 2.92
CA VAL A 96 12.02 12.71 2.60
C VAL A 96 11.00 13.80 2.94
N ALA A 97 9.70 13.54 2.71
CA ALA A 97 8.64 14.47 3.08
C ALA A 97 8.51 14.65 4.60
N TYR A 98 8.58 13.54 5.35
CA TYR A 98 8.61 13.56 6.81
C TYR A 98 9.79 14.37 7.36
N LEU A 99 11.00 14.17 6.81
CA LEU A 99 12.18 14.93 7.21
C LEU A 99 12.03 16.43 7.01
N ILE A 100 11.45 16.87 5.89
CA ILE A 100 11.23 18.30 5.64
C ILE A 100 10.32 18.90 6.71
N LYS A 101 9.23 18.20 7.08
CA LYS A 101 8.34 18.63 8.16
C LYS A 101 9.05 18.64 9.50
N ARG A 102 9.85 17.61 9.81
CA ARG A 102 10.64 17.57 11.04
C ARG A 102 11.61 18.75 11.13
N ILE A 103 12.26 19.11 10.03
CA ILE A 103 13.15 20.27 9.98
C ILE A 103 12.38 21.56 10.32
N TYR A 104 11.13 21.68 9.90
CA TYR A 104 10.29 22.85 10.22
C TYR A 104 9.89 22.90 11.71
N GLU A 105 9.77 21.77 12.39
CA GLU A 105 9.51 21.71 13.84
C GLU A 105 10.70 22.16 14.70
N ILE A 106 11.93 22.00 14.18
CA ILE A 106 13.14 22.39 14.91
C ILE A 106 13.29 23.91 14.85
N ASP A 107 13.54 24.51 16.03
CA ASP A 107 13.77 25.94 16.17
C ASP A 107 14.98 26.39 15.33
N ASP A 108 14.81 27.46 14.56
CA ASP A 108 15.84 28.03 13.68
C ASP A 108 17.16 28.29 14.39
N SER A 109 17.11 28.65 15.67
CA SER A 109 18.31 28.95 16.48
C SER A 109 19.16 27.72 16.78
N GLU A 110 18.63 26.51 16.59
CA GLU A 110 19.40 25.27 16.77
C GLU A 110 20.27 24.93 15.55
N PHE A 111 19.97 25.47 14.37
CA PHE A 111 20.71 25.15 13.14
C PHE A 111 22.05 25.88 13.02
N GLY A 112 23.03 25.18 12.48
CA GLY A 112 24.35 25.66 12.17
C GLY A 112 24.42 26.44 10.85
N ASN A 113 25.61 26.96 10.56
CA ASN A 113 25.88 27.78 9.38
C ASN A 113 26.60 27.03 8.25
N LYS A 114 26.77 25.70 8.35
CA LYS A 114 27.39 24.91 7.27
C LYS A 114 26.48 25.01 6.04
N THR A 115 26.91 25.80 5.06
CA THR A 115 26.28 25.92 3.75
C THR A 115 26.93 24.94 2.80
N LEU A 116 26.11 24.26 2.00
CA LEU A 116 26.57 23.12 1.21
C LEU A 116 26.72 23.51 -0.26
N ARG A 117 27.72 22.90 -0.91
CA ARG A 117 27.69 22.74 -2.38
C ARG A 117 26.66 21.64 -2.70
N GLN A 118 26.03 21.70 -3.87
CA GLN A 118 24.99 20.74 -4.29
C GLN A 118 25.45 19.26 -4.19
N ASP A 119 26.75 19.00 -4.36
CA ASP A 119 27.37 17.67 -4.28
C ASP A 119 28.21 17.52 -2.99
N SER A 120 27.56 17.40 -1.83
CA SER A 120 28.26 17.18 -0.56
C SER A 120 28.02 15.75 -0.04
N PRO A 121 28.95 14.81 -0.29
CA PRO A 121 28.81 13.41 0.13
C PRO A 121 28.52 13.23 1.63
N GLU A 122 29.08 14.09 2.48
CA GLU A 122 28.88 14.05 3.94
C GLU A 122 27.42 14.32 4.35
N LEU A 123 26.72 15.21 3.65
CA LEU A 123 25.29 15.44 3.94
C LEU A 123 24.47 14.24 3.48
N ASP A 124 24.78 13.70 2.29
CA ASP A 124 24.06 12.54 1.76
C ASP A 124 24.23 11.34 2.70
N GLU A 125 25.42 11.10 3.26
CA GLU A 125 25.67 10.09 4.29
C GLU A 125 24.89 10.37 5.58
N THR A 126 24.81 11.62 6.03
CA THR A 126 24.04 12.01 7.22
C THR A 126 22.55 11.77 7.02
N LEU A 127 22.00 12.23 5.88
CA LEU A 127 20.59 12.03 5.52
C LEU A 127 20.26 10.54 5.39
N THR A 128 21.14 9.75 4.78
CA THR A 128 20.99 8.30 4.70
C THR A 128 21.07 7.65 6.08
N THR A 129 21.95 8.10 6.97
CA THR A 129 22.05 7.58 8.34
C THR A 129 20.77 7.85 9.12
N VAL A 130 20.26 9.09 9.03
CA VAL A 130 19.01 9.49 9.69
C VAL A 130 17.83 8.72 9.08
N GLN A 131 17.77 8.57 7.75
CA GLN A 131 16.79 7.72 7.08
C GLN A 131 16.79 6.29 7.59
N LYS A 132 17.95 5.62 7.55
CA LYS A 132 18.09 4.23 8.02
C LYS A 132 17.73 4.06 9.48
N TYR A 133 17.98 5.06 10.32
CA TYR A 133 17.52 5.01 11.70
C TYR A 133 16.00 4.83 11.78
N TYR A 134 15.22 5.61 11.04
CA TYR A 134 13.76 5.47 11.06
C TYR A 134 13.30 4.22 10.31
N THR A 135 13.75 4.04 9.07
CA THR A 135 13.25 2.98 8.18
C THR A 135 13.72 1.58 8.59
N GLU A 136 14.89 1.45 9.22
CA GLU A 136 15.42 0.15 9.67
C GLU A 136 15.30 -0.06 11.18
N PHE A 137 15.67 0.91 12.03
CA PHE A 137 15.69 0.70 13.49
C PHE A 137 14.33 0.97 14.13
N VAL A 138 13.75 2.16 13.93
CA VAL A 138 12.45 2.52 14.54
C VAL A 138 11.34 1.63 14.00
N SER A 139 11.27 1.43 12.68
CA SER A 139 10.28 0.52 12.07
C SER A 139 10.34 -0.90 12.63
N ARG A 140 11.53 -1.43 12.97
CA ARG A 140 11.63 -2.76 13.63
C ARG A 140 11.00 -2.75 15.01
N LEU A 141 11.20 -1.70 15.80
CA LEU A 141 10.59 -1.57 17.12
C LEU A 141 9.06 -1.39 17.00
N GLU A 142 8.60 -0.57 16.06
CA GLU A 142 7.17 -0.37 15.79
C GLU A 142 6.50 -1.67 15.33
N ARG A 143 7.17 -2.50 14.51
CA ARG A 143 6.68 -3.84 14.15
C ARG A 143 6.49 -4.74 15.37
N VAL A 144 7.33 -4.63 16.40
CA VAL A 144 7.11 -5.35 17.67
C VAL A 144 5.88 -4.78 18.40
N GLN A 145 5.75 -3.46 18.49
CA GLN A 145 4.59 -2.82 19.11
C GLN A 145 3.28 -3.20 18.41
N ASN A 146 3.28 -3.26 17.09
CA ASN A 146 2.13 -3.63 16.25
C ASN A 146 1.94 -5.15 16.12
N GLN A 147 2.67 -5.97 16.88
CA GLN A 147 2.57 -7.43 16.90
C GLN A 147 2.92 -8.12 15.57
N PHE A 148 3.61 -7.43 14.67
CA PHE A 148 4.12 -8.00 13.41
C PHE A 148 5.38 -8.82 13.66
N THR A 149 6.02 -8.60 14.80
CA THR A 149 7.11 -9.43 15.32
C THR A 149 6.75 -9.92 16.71
N VAL A 150 6.80 -11.23 16.92
CA VAL A 150 6.66 -11.86 18.23
C VAL A 150 8.06 -12.03 18.82
N CYS A 151 8.24 -11.54 20.05
CA CYS A 151 9.50 -11.66 20.79
C CYS A 151 9.47 -12.88 21.71
N ILE A 152 10.32 -13.86 21.41
CA ILE A 152 10.52 -15.05 22.23
C ILE A 152 11.76 -14.83 23.10
N ARG A 153 11.66 -15.07 24.41
CA ARG A 153 12.81 -14.94 25.32
C ARG A 153 13.94 -15.89 24.93
N ASN A 154 15.13 -15.34 24.73
CA ASN A 154 16.34 -16.13 24.55
C ASN A 154 16.72 -16.77 25.91
N SER A 155 16.59 -18.09 26.04
CA SER A 155 16.83 -18.77 27.32
C SER A 155 18.28 -18.70 27.81
N GLU A 156 19.24 -18.48 26.92
CA GLU A 156 20.66 -18.47 27.26
C GLU A 156 21.16 -17.07 27.67
N GLU A 157 20.60 -16.02 27.08
CA GLU A 157 21.11 -14.65 27.21
C GLU A 157 20.15 -13.67 27.91
N PHE A 158 19.00 -14.15 28.41
CA PHE A 158 18.00 -13.28 29.04
C PHE A 158 18.51 -12.59 30.31
N THR A 159 18.70 -11.29 30.22
CA THR A 159 19.10 -10.42 31.35
C THR A 159 17.90 -9.75 32.01
N GLY A 160 16.80 -9.54 31.27
CA GLY A 160 15.62 -8.81 31.70
C GLY A 160 15.81 -7.28 31.79
N ARG A 161 16.98 -6.75 31.41
CA ARG A 161 17.27 -5.31 31.49
C ARG A 161 16.60 -4.55 30.34
N MET A 162 16.23 -3.28 30.58
CA MET A 162 15.55 -2.46 29.57
C MET A 162 16.40 -2.29 28.30
N GLN A 163 17.71 -2.08 28.48
CA GLN A 163 18.69 -1.81 27.43
C GLN A 163 19.14 -3.03 26.62
N ASP A 164 18.63 -4.22 26.93
CA ASP A 164 19.05 -5.47 26.27
C ASP A 164 17.91 -6.06 25.43
N LEU A 165 16.96 -5.25 24.97
CA LEU A 165 15.81 -5.72 24.15
C LEU A 165 16.25 -6.58 22.96
N LEU A 166 17.31 -6.19 22.25
CA LEU A 166 17.78 -6.94 21.08
C LEU A 166 18.52 -8.25 21.43
N MET A 167 19.00 -8.38 22.67
CA MET A 167 19.72 -9.58 23.14
C MET A 167 18.80 -10.54 23.91
N ASP A 168 17.87 -10.00 24.69
CA ASP A 168 16.96 -10.75 25.55
C ASP A 168 15.92 -11.54 24.73
N TYR A 169 15.66 -11.16 23.47
CA TYR A 169 14.59 -11.73 22.67
C TYR A 169 14.99 -12.04 21.24
N ASP A 170 14.60 -13.24 20.80
CA ASP A 170 14.55 -13.61 19.40
C ASP A 170 13.25 -13.10 18.77
N GLY A 171 13.35 -12.23 17.78
CA GLY A 171 12.22 -11.79 16.97
C GLY A 171 11.82 -12.83 15.92
N TYR A 172 10.54 -13.15 15.84
CA TYR A 172 9.93 -13.98 14.80
C TYR A 172 8.84 -13.18 14.08
N LEU A 173 8.81 -13.26 12.75
CA LEU A 173 7.75 -12.65 11.95
C LEU A 173 6.41 -13.32 12.31
N SER A 174 5.42 -12.53 12.73
CA SER A 174 4.09 -13.07 13.04
C SER A 174 3.27 -13.27 11.77
N GLU A 175 2.10 -13.92 11.88
CA GLU A 175 1.13 -13.97 10.78
C GLU A 175 0.66 -12.58 10.31
N TYR A 176 0.69 -11.56 11.18
CA TYR A 176 0.39 -10.17 10.77
C TYR A 176 1.53 -9.57 9.97
N GLY A 177 2.77 -9.78 10.42
CA GLY A 177 3.95 -9.36 9.68
C GLY A 177 4.03 -10.02 8.31
N LEU A 178 3.79 -11.33 8.23
CA LEU A 178 3.72 -12.07 6.98
C LEU A 178 2.60 -11.54 6.07
N CYS A 179 1.41 -11.31 6.61
CA CYS A 179 0.29 -10.72 5.87
C CYS A 179 0.65 -9.39 5.22
N ASN A 180 1.26 -8.48 6.00
CA ASN A 180 1.71 -7.19 5.51
C ASN A 180 2.75 -7.34 4.40
N ASP A 181 3.75 -8.20 4.58
CA ASP A 181 4.83 -8.39 3.61
C ASP A 181 4.29 -8.98 2.29
N ARG A 182 3.37 -9.97 2.37
CA ARG A 182 2.67 -10.54 1.21
C ARG A 182 1.85 -9.48 0.45
N CYS A 183 1.09 -8.66 1.17
CA CYS A 183 0.31 -7.57 0.57
C CYS A 183 1.20 -6.47 -0.03
N THR A 184 2.33 -6.16 0.62
CA THR A 184 3.30 -5.17 0.14
C THR A 184 3.92 -5.61 -1.16
N ASN A 185 4.38 -6.85 -1.24
CA ASN A 185 4.95 -7.42 -2.46
C ASN A 185 3.94 -7.44 -3.60
N SER A 186 2.70 -7.79 -3.29
CA SER A 186 1.61 -7.84 -4.26
C SER A 186 1.22 -6.45 -4.78
N VAL A 187 1.01 -5.45 -3.91
CA VAL A 187 0.45 -4.13 -4.30
C VAL A 187 1.53 -3.07 -4.51
N GLY A 188 2.53 -3.03 -3.63
CA GLY A 188 3.65 -2.09 -3.66
C GLY A 188 4.69 -2.43 -4.73
N GLY A 189 4.82 -3.72 -5.06
CA GLY A 189 5.81 -4.26 -5.99
C GLY A 189 7.06 -4.79 -5.28
N VAL A 190 7.80 -5.66 -5.98
CA VAL A 190 9.05 -6.25 -5.50
C VAL A 190 10.14 -5.90 -6.50
N GLU A 191 11.17 -5.18 -6.06
CA GLU A 191 12.25 -4.71 -6.95
C GLU A 191 12.92 -5.88 -7.69
N ASP A 192 13.31 -6.94 -6.96
CA ASP A 192 13.95 -8.13 -7.54
C ASP A 192 13.05 -8.96 -8.46
N ARG A 193 11.75 -8.66 -8.50
CA ARG A 193 10.74 -9.37 -9.31
C ARG A 193 9.81 -8.40 -10.04
N TYR A 194 10.37 -7.27 -10.48
CA TYR A 194 9.59 -6.21 -11.12
C TYR A 194 8.91 -6.67 -12.41
N GLU A 195 9.55 -7.53 -13.22
CA GLU A 195 8.96 -8.06 -14.45
C GLU A 195 7.68 -8.87 -14.18
N ASP A 196 7.70 -9.73 -13.17
CA ASP A 196 6.53 -10.48 -12.74
C ASP A 196 5.43 -9.57 -12.20
N PHE A 197 5.83 -8.57 -11.40
CA PHE A 197 4.89 -7.60 -10.85
C PHE A 197 4.23 -6.79 -11.98
N SER A 198 5.02 -6.34 -12.96
CA SER A 198 4.53 -5.64 -14.15
C SER A 198 3.59 -6.51 -14.95
N TYR A 199 3.90 -7.80 -15.13
CA TYR A 199 2.98 -8.72 -15.81
C TYR A 199 1.64 -8.82 -15.08
N VAL A 200 1.65 -9.06 -13.77
CA VAL A 200 0.41 -9.15 -12.97
C VAL A 200 -0.36 -7.84 -13.04
N TYR A 201 0.35 -6.71 -12.95
CA TYR A 201 -0.23 -5.38 -13.09
C TYR A 201 -0.89 -5.17 -14.47
N ASP A 202 -0.17 -5.40 -15.56
CA ASP A 202 -0.56 -5.07 -16.94
C ASP A 202 -1.52 -6.09 -17.56
N LYS A 203 -1.48 -7.35 -17.11
CA LYS A 203 -2.24 -8.46 -17.72
C LYS A 203 -3.36 -8.98 -16.84
N ILE A 204 -3.18 -8.99 -15.53
CA ILE A 204 -4.20 -9.52 -14.62
C ILE A 204 -5.07 -8.39 -14.06
N ARG A 205 -4.45 -7.30 -13.58
CA ARG A 205 -5.16 -6.23 -12.87
C ARG A 205 -5.72 -5.13 -13.77
N GLN A 206 -5.02 -4.84 -14.87
CA GLN A 206 -5.38 -3.77 -15.78
C GLN A 206 -6.71 -4.08 -16.48
N THR A 207 -7.53 -3.06 -16.62
CA THR A 207 -8.82 -3.13 -17.32
C THR A 207 -8.80 -2.21 -18.54
N ASP A 208 -9.74 -2.44 -19.47
CA ASP A 208 -9.99 -1.59 -20.64
C ASP A 208 -10.61 -0.23 -20.26
N GLY A 209 -10.35 0.26 -19.04
CA GLY A 209 -10.93 1.45 -18.46
C GLY A 209 -10.62 2.74 -19.22
N VAL A 210 -11.01 3.87 -18.64
CA VAL A 210 -10.84 5.18 -19.31
C VAL A 210 -9.37 5.45 -19.66
N GLU A 211 -9.08 5.75 -20.92
CA GLU A 211 -7.73 6.14 -21.32
C GLU A 211 -7.26 7.37 -20.52
N PRO A 212 -6.05 7.36 -19.93
CA PRO A 212 -5.56 8.46 -19.10
C PRO A 212 -5.63 9.86 -19.70
N GLY A 213 -5.53 9.96 -21.04
CA GLY A 213 -5.56 11.23 -21.78
C GLY A 213 -6.96 11.83 -22.00
N SER A 214 -8.03 11.04 -21.84
CA SER A 214 -9.42 11.43 -22.11
C SER A 214 -10.27 11.58 -20.84
N VAL A 215 -9.64 11.54 -19.67
CA VAL A 215 -10.31 11.63 -18.38
C VAL A 215 -10.90 13.03 -18.14
N GLU A 216 -12.23 13.09 -17.99
CA GLU A 216 -13.00 14.33 -17.73
C GLU A 216 -13.77 14.33 -16.39
N THR A 217 -13.91 13.18 -15.71
CA THR A 217 -14.66 13.06 -14.46
C THR A 217 -13.83 12.42 -13.34
N PRO A 218 -14.14 12.66 -12.05
CA PRO A 218 -13.40 12.05 -10.95
C PRO A 218 -13.48 10.52 -10.98
N ARG A 219 -14.63 9.97 -11.41
CA ARG A 219 -14.78 8.53 -11.62
C ARG A 219 -13.87 8.02 -12.73
N GLY A 220 -13.79 8.72 -13.87
CA GLY A 220 -12.86 8.37 -14.95
C GLY A 220 -11.41 8.45 -14.51
N PHE A 221 -11.05 9.40 -13.63
CA PHE A 221 -9.72 9.49 -13.05
C PHE A 221 -9.42 8.30 -12.13
N ALA A 222 -10.38 7.92 -11.29
CA ALA A 222 -10.25 6.76 -10.42
C ALA A 222 -10.03 5.48 -11.22
N ASP A 223 -10.74 5.30 -12.35
CA ASP A 223 -10.62 4.13 -13.21
C ASP A 223 -9.28 4.10 -13.97
N ALA A 224 -8.93 5.20 -14.64
CA ALA A 224 -7.70 5.32 -15.44
C ALA A 224 -6.41 5.13 -14.62
N TRP A 225 -6.43 5.55 -13.35
CA TRP A 225 -5.26 5.58 -12.48
C TRP A 225 -5.40 4.69 -11.25
N TYR A 226 -6.38 3.79 -11.21
CA TYR A 226 -6.67 2.93 -10.06
C TYR A 226 -5.41 2.26 -9.50
N PRO A 227 -4.58 1.58 -10.32
CA PRO A 227 -3.46 0.82 -9.77
C PRO A 227 -2.34 1.72 -9.21
N VAL A 228 -2.06 2.86 -9.86
CA VAL A 228 -1.08 3.85 -9.36
C VAL A 228 -1.53 4.45 -8.03
N ILE A 229 -2.81 4.83 -7.94
CA ILE A 229 -3.39 5.37 -6.69
C ILE A 229 -3.34 4.31 -5.58
N GLN A 230 -3.64 3.05 -5.92
CA GLN A 230 -3.58 1.93 -5.00
C GLN A 230 -2.16 1.71 -4.46
N GLN A 231 -1.15 1.70 -5.34
CA GLN A 231 0.25 1.54 -4.97
C GLN A 231 0.70 2.69 -4.06
N LEU A 232 0.53 3.94 -4.48
CA LEU A 232 0.97 5.12 -3.69
C LEU A 232 0.29 5.17 -2.32
N ARG A 233 -0.99 4.83 -2.25
CA ARG A 233 -1.70 4.81 -0.96
C ARG A 233 -1.23 3.66 -0.08
N PHE A 234 -0.94 2.49 -0.67
CA PHE A 234 -0.38 1.38 0.08
C PHE A 234 0.97 1.77 0.69
N LEU A 235 1.85 2.43 -0.07
CA LEU A 235 3.13 2.96 0.43
C LEU A 235 2.94 4.03 1.50
N ALA A 236 1.94 4.91 1.35
CA ALA A 236 1.62 5.91 2.38
C ALA A 236 1.10 5.27 3.67
N GLY A 237 0.43 4.11 3.57
CA GLY A 237 -0.10 3.34 4.68
C GLY A 237 0.87 2.30 5.26
N SER A 238 2.11 2.21 4.76
CA SER A 238 3.09 1.25 5.26
C SER A 238 3.98 1.79 6.39
N ASP A 239 4.00 3.11 6.60
CA ASP A 239 4.75 3.79 7.66
C ASP A 239 3.93 4.97 8.20
N ASP A 240 3.70 5.03 9.52
CA ASP A 240 2.86 6.04 10.16
C ASP A 240 3.40 7.46 10.00
N ARG A 241 4.72 7.63 9.96
CA ARG A 241 5.37 8.93 9.76
C ARG A 241 5.11 9.46 8.36
N VAL A 242 5.07 8.55 7.39
CA VAL A 242 4.66 8.87 6.02
C VAL A 242 3.16 9.18 6.03
N GLY A 243 2.34 8.28 6.57
CA GLY A 243 0.87 8.34 6.52
C GLY A 243 0.23 9.54 7.23
N MET A 244 0.77 10.01 8.35
CA MET A 244 0.19 11.16 9.11
C MET A 244 0.05 12.43 8.26
N THR A 245 1.01 12.67 7.37
CA THR A 245 0.98 13.78 6.40
C THR A 245 -0.16 13.68 5.39
N TYR A 246 -0.73 12.49 5.19
CA TYR A 246 -1.68 12.18 4.14
C TYR A 246 -3.05 11.72 4.68
N LYS A 247 -3.40 12.09 5.92
CA LYS A 247 -4.74 11.84 6.50
C LYS A 247 -5.66 13.06 6.42
N THR A 248 -5.12 14.24 6.11
CA THR A 248 -5.85 15.51 6.05
C THR A 248 -6.81 15.54 4.85
N ARG A 249 -8.12 15.65 5.06
CA ARG A 249 -9.12 15.68 3.99
C ARG A 249 -9.25 17.09 3.40
N PHE A 250 -9.31 17.21 2.08
CA PHE A 250 -9.53 18.50 1.43
C PHE A 250 -10.94 19.05 1.71
N PRO A 251 -11.13 20.38 1.58
CA PRO A 251 -12.46 20.99 1.65
C PRO A 251 -13.44 20.40 0.62
N GLU A 252 -14.74 20.45 0.93
CA GLU A 252 -15.79 20.04 0.00
C GLU A 252 -15.80 20.92 -1.26
N GLY A 253 -16.04 20.31 -2.42
CA GLY A 253 -16.00 20.97 -3.73
C GLY A 253 -14.62 20.98 -4.38
N VAL A 254 -13.57 20.48 -3.71
CA VAL A 254 -12.25 20.30 -4.34
C VAL A 254 -12.16 18.94 -5.02
N THR A 255 -11.90 18.97 -6.33
CA THR A 255 -11.70 17.79 -7.18
C THR A 255 -10.24 17.66 -7.61
N VAL A 256 -9.90 16.50 -8.19
CA VAL A 256 -8.56 16.27 -8.74
C VAL A 256 -8.24 17.16 -9.94
N PHE A 257 -9.26 17.62 -10.65
CA PHE A 257 -9.08 18.54 -11.79
C PHE A 257 -8.73 19.95 -11.32
N ASP A 258 -9.28 20.39 -10.19
CA ASP A 258 -8.89 21.68 -9.59
C ASP A 258 -7.43 21.63 -9.14
N ILE A 259 -7.00 20.54 -8.50
CA ILE A 259 -5.58 20.33 -8.16
C ILE A 259 -4.72 20.34 -9.42
N ARG A 260 -5.11 19.60 -10.47
CA ARG A 260 -4.38 19.57 -11.75
C ARG A 260 -4.31 20.95 -12.40
N GLU A 261 -5.41 21.70 -12.44
CA GLU A 261 -5.46 23.05 -12.99
C GLU A 261 -4.54 24.00 -12.21
N PHE A 262 -4.56 23.93 -10.87
CA PHE A 262 -3.68 24.72 -10.03
C PHE A 262 -2.20 24.45 -10.36
N LEU A 263 -1.78 23.18 -10.44
CA LEU A 263 -0.42 22.83 -10.83
C LEU A 263 -0.07 23.31 -12.25
N ASN A 264 -0.97 23.17 -13.20
CA ASN A 264 -0.78 23.69 -14.57
C ASN A 264 -0.63 25.21 -14.60
N LYS A 265 -1.38 25.93 -13.76
CA LYS A 265 -1.28 27.39 -13.62
C LYS A 265 0.07 27.80 -13.04
N LEU A 266 0.59 27.06 -12.04
CA LEU A 266 1.94 27.28 -11.51
C LEU A 266 3.00 27.04 -12.59
N ASP A 267 2.89 25.93 -13.34
CA ASP A 267 3.78 25.60 -14.46
C ASP A 267 3.81 26.76 -15.49
N ALA A 268 2.66 27.36 -15.81
CA ALA A 268 2.56 28.48 -16.75
C ALA A 268 3.22 29.79 -16.26
N GLN A 269 3.55 29.90 -14.96
CA GLN A 269 4.30 31.05 -14.44
C GLN A 269 5.82 30.89 -14.58
N VAL A 270 6.29 29.72 -14.98
CA VAL A 270 7.71 29.40 -15.08
C VAL A 270 8.20 29.67 -16.50
N PRO A 271 9.24 30.50 -16.68
CA PRO A 271 9.84 30.73 -18.00
C PRO A 271 10.29 29.42 -18.66
N ILE A 272 10.14 29.32 -19.99
CA ILE A 272 10.43 28.09 -20.76
C ILE A 272 11.87 27.59 -20.51
N GLU A 273 12.85 28.49 -20.46
CA GLU A 273 14.25 28.14 -20.20
C GLU A 273 14.45 27.51 -18.81
N HIS A 274 13.76 28.04 -17.80
CA HIS A 274 13.79 27.49 -16.44
C HIS A 274 13.03 26.17 -16.36
N MET A 275 11.95 26.02 -17.12
CA MET A 275 11.20 24.77 -17.21
C MET A 275 12.03 23.65 -17.82
N ALA A 276 12.76 23.94 -18.91
CA ALA A 276 13.67 22.98 -19.53
C ALA A 276 14.79 22.54 -18.56
N HIS A 277 15.35 23.49 -17.81
CA HIS A 277 16.34 23.18 -16.77
C HIS A 277 15.75 22.34 -15.62
N ALA A 278 14.54 22.69 -15.16
CA ALA A 278 13.84 21.94 -14.11
C ALA A 278 13.52 20.51 -14.54
N GLN A 279 13.14 20.31 -15.79
CA GLN A 279 12.85 18.99 -16.34
C GLN A 279 14.11 18.11 -16.48
N TYR A 280 15.23 18.68 -16.92
CA TYR A 280 16.48 17.92 -17.10
C TYR A 280 17.21 17.63 -15.78
N ASN A 281 17.22 18.58 -14.84
CA ASN A 281 18.00 18.47 -13.60
C ASN A 281 17.14 18.18 -12.35
N SER A 282 15.84 17.98 -12.53
CA SER A 282 14.88 17.88 -11.42
C SER A 282 14.94 19.07 -10.46
N ALA A 283 15.27 20.26 -10.98
CA ALA A 283 15.45 21.46 -10.15
C ALA A 283 14.12 21.89 -9.52
N VAL A 284 14.18 22.33 -8.26
CA VAL A 284 13.03 22.84 -7.52
C VAL A 284 12.80 24.31 -7.86
N ILE A 285 11.57 24.67 -8.18
CA ILE A 285 11.23 25.99 -8.72
C ILE A 285 10.82 26.92 -7.57
N PRO A 286 11.54 28.03 -7.31
CA PRO A 286 11.11 29.01 -6.33
C PRO A 286 10.07 29.96 -6.94
N LEU A 287 8.92 30.08 -6.29
CA LEU A 287 7.83 30.99 -6.65
C LEU A 287 7.62 32.03 -5.55
N ARG A 288 7.23 33.25 -5.92
CA ARG A 288 6.83 34.27 -4.94
C ARG A 288 5.45 33.92 -4.36
N PRO A 289 5.17 34.13 -3.06
CA PRO A 289 3.85 33.86 -2.49
C PRO A 289 2.69 34.55 -3.23
N ARG A 290 2.91 35.76 -3.78
CA ARG A 290 1.91 36.46 -4.59
C ARG A 290 1.53 35.70 -5.87
N VAL A 291 2.48 35.00 -6.49
CA VAL A 291 2.24 34.19 -7.69
C VAL A 291 1.38 32.99 -7.35
N VAL A 292 1.76 32.25 -6.29
CA VAL A 292 1.01 31.09 -5.79
C VAL A 292 -0.42 31.50 -5.43
N ASN A 293 -0.58 32.59 -4.68
CA ASN A 293 -1.91 33.10 -4.34
C ASN A 293 -2.73 33.46 -5.58
N LYS A 294 -2.13 34.14 -6.57
CA LYS A 294 -2.83 34.49 -7.81
C LYS A 294 -3.34 33.23 -8.52
N CYS A 295 -2.49 32.21 -8.69
CA CYS A 295 -2.88 30.95 -9.32
C CYS A 295 -3.99 30.24 -8.52
N GLY A 296 -3.88 30.20 -7.19
CA GLY A 296 -4.88 29.59 -6.33
C GLY A 296 -6.24 30.30 -6.39
N TRP A 297 -6.27 31.63 -6.35
CA TRP A 297 -7.50 32.41 -6.52
C TRP A 297 -8.15 32.25 -7.90
N GLU A 298 -7.35 32.05 -8.96
CA GLU A 298 -7.87 31.81 -10.31
C GLU A 298 -8.60 30.47 -10.44
N VAL A 299 -8.15 29.44 -9.71
CA VAL A 299 -8.72 28.07 -9.78
C VAL A 299 -9.81 27.87 -8.74
N PHE A 300 -9.49 28.09 -7.46
CA PHE A 300 -10.39 27.77 -6.35
C PHE A 300 -11.29 28.94 -5.94
N GLY A 301 -11.09 30.13 -6.54
CA GLY A 301 -11.84 31.33 -6.15
C GLY A 301 -11.74 31.60 -4.65
N LYS A 302 -12.89 31.83 -4.01
CA LYS A 302 -12.98 32.09 -2.56
C LYS A 302 -12.53 30.94 -1.67
N GLN A 303 -12.56 29.70 -2.16
CA GLN A 303 -12.10 28.55 -1.39
C GLN A 303 -10.57 28.51 -1.26
N TRP A 304 -9.83 29.30 -2.06
CA TRP A 304 -8.37 29.31 -2.00
C TRP A 304 -7.80 29.57 -0.60
N SER A 305 -8.43 30.46 0.19
CA SER A 305 -7.95 30.74 1.54
C SER A 305 -7.92 29.50 2.43
N GLU A 306 -8.85 28.58 2.23
CA GLU A 306 -8.90 27.31 2.94
C GLU A 306 -7.99 26.28 2.26
N VAL A 307 -8.10 26.10 0.93
CA VAL A 307 -7.28 25.13 0.17
C VAL A 307 -5.79 25.36 0.33
N LYS A 308 -5.34 26.62 0.47
CA LYS A 308 -3.92 26.95 0.70
C LYS A 308 -3.35 26.18 1.90
N ASP A 309 -4.12 26.06 2.97
CA ASP A 309 -3.70 25.40 4.21
C ASP A 309 -3.59 23.87 4.04
N TYR A 310 -4.11 23.32 2.94
CA TYR A 310 -3.96 21.90 2.61
C TYR A 310 -2.84 21.62 1.62
N VAL A 311 -2.28 22.62 0.94
CA VAL A 311 -1.29 22.42 -0.15
C VAL A 311 0.05 23.11 0.08
N VAL A 312 0.15 24.02 1.05
CA VAL A 312 1.39 24.73 1.38
C VAL A 312 1.85 24.35 2.79
N VAL A 313 2.94 23.58 2.86
CA VAL A 313 3.63 23.26 4.10
C VAL A 313 4.48 24.47 4.51
N SER A 314 4.36 24.88 5.77
CA SER A 314 5.18 25.92 6.39
C SER A 314 5.45 25.56 7.85
N GLU A 315 6.28 26.35 8.53
CA GLU A 315 6.54 26.18 9.97
C GLU A 315 5.27 26.32 10.81
N ASP A 316 4.32 27.15 10.36
CA ASP A 316 3.02 27.34 11.02
C ASP A 316 1.95 26.32 10.58
N ASN A 317 2.25 25.49 9.56
CA ASN A 317 1.28 24.58 8.96
C ASN A 317 1.93 23.28 8.47
N LEU A 318 2.16 22.36 9.40
CA LEU A 318 2.78 21.06 9.14
C LEU A 318 1.77 19.99 8.68
N GLU A 319 0.47 20.24 8.81
CA GLU A 319 -0.60 19.28 8.46
C GLU A 319 -0.98 19.31 6.97
N ALA A 320 -0.44 20.28 6.22
CA ALA A 320 -0.64 20.37 4.79
C ALA A 320 -0.06 19.15 4.05
N HIS A 321 -0.68 18.83 2.91
CA HIS A 321 -0.09 17.94 1.93
C HIS A 321 1.13 18.64 1.29
N PRO A 322 2.24 17.91 1.09
CA PRO A 322 3.54 18.48 0.72
C PRO A 322 3.66 18.85 -0.77
N PHE A 323 2.63 19.50 -1.35
CA PHE A 323 2.68 19.99 -2.73
C PHE A 323 3.66 21.14 -2.89
N LEU A 324 3.64 22.07 -1.93
CA LEU A 324 4.42 23.30 -1.93
C LEU A 324 5.03 23.53 -0.54
N PHE A 325 6.19 24.18 -0.50
CA PHE A 325 6.93 24.42 0.75
C PHE A 325 7.29 25.89 0.88
N GLU A 326 6.74 26.57 1.88
CA GLU A 326 7.10 27.95 2.17
C GLU A 326 8.36 28.00 3.02
N MET A 327 9.32 28.84 2.61
CA MET A 327 10.58 29.05 3.34
C MET A 327 10.95 30.52 3.34
N THR A 328 11.47 31.00 4.47
CA THR A 328 11.96 32.36 4.63
C THR A 328 13.49 32.40 4.68
N PHE A 329 14.10 33.31 3.92
CA PHE A 329 15.55 33.45 3.81
C PHE A 329 16.03 34.77 4.40
N ASP A 330 17.00 34.69 5.30
CA ASP A 330 17.89 35.80 5.61
C ASP A 330 19.01 35.87 4.58
N LEU A 331 18.89 36.81 3.64
CA LEU A 331 19.94 37.05 2.66
C LEU A 331 21.05 37.90 3.31
N PRO A 332 22.34 37.56 3.15
CA PRO A 332 23.48 38.24 3.83
C PRO A 332 23.57 39.76 3.61
N HIS A 333 22.84 40.30 2.62
CA HIS A 333 22.88 41.70 2.20
C HIS A 333 21.49 42.36 2.14
N ARG A 334 20.45 41.73 2.68
CA ARG A 334 19.11 42.34 2.80
C ARG A 334 18.66 42.33 4.26
N THR A 335 18.14 43.47 4.72
CA THR A 335 17.52 43.64 6.04
C THR A 335 16.11 43.04 6.14
N ILE A 336 15.54 42.59 5.02
CA ILE A 336 14.18 42.04 4.97
C ILE A 336 14.29 40.58 4.54
N PRO A 337 13.87 39.63 5.40
CA PRO A 337 13.79 38.23 5.04
C PRO A 337 12.93 38.07 3.78
N THR A 338 13.38 37.24 2.85
CA THR A 338 12.62 36.97 1.62
C THR A 338 11.92 35.62 1.75
N THR A 339 10.60 35.60 1.73
CA THR A 339 9.82 34.36 1.71
C THR A 339 9.55 33.90 0.27
N ASN A 340 9.88 32.65 -0.03
CA ASN A 340 9.52 31.99 -1.29
C ASN A 340 8.74 30.70 -1.01
N VAL A 341 7.97 30.27 -2.00
CA VAL A 341 7.28 28.98 -2.02
C VAL A 341 7.99 28.08 -3.03
N TYR A 342 8.55 26.98 -2.58
CA TYR A 342 9.24 26.01 -3.41
C TYR A 342 8.26 25.00 -3.97
N TYR A 343 8.33 24.82 -5.28
CA TYR A 343 7.47 23.93 -6.06
C TYR A 343 8.29 22.77 -6.64
N PRO A 344 8.32 21.60 -5.96
CA PRO A 344 8.90 20.38 -6.49
C PRO A 344 7.91 19.75 -7.49
N ARG A 345 7.95 20.24 -8.74
CA ARG A 345 6.96 19.95 -9.79
C ARG A 345 6.61 18.47 -9.96
N HIS A 346 7.60 17.60 -10.13
CA HIS A 346 7.36 16.18 -10.39
C HIS A 346 6.74 15.52 -9.17
N TYR A 347 7.20 15.88 -7.98
CA TYR A 347 6.64 15.38 -6.72
C TYR A 347 5.18 15.82 -6.55
N ALA A 348 4.88 17.09 -6.74
CA ALA A 348 3.52 17.62 -6.70
C ALA A 348 2.59 16.95 -7.72
N GLN A 349 3.09 16.62 -8.92
CA GLN A 349 2.31 15.87 -9.92
C GLN A 349 2.04 14.42 -9.50
N LEU A 350 2.91 13.80 -8.72
CA LEU A 350 2.69 12.47 -8.17
C LEU A 350 1.72 12.49 -6.99
N LEU A 351 1.83 13.50 -6.12
CA LEU A 351 0.97 13.67 -4.94
C LEU A 351 -0.52 13.77 -5.28
N LYS A 352 -0.90 14.27 -6.46
CA LYS A 352 -2.32 14.32 -6.88
C LYS A 352 -2.99 12.94 -6.86
N PHE A 353 -2.26 11.88 -7.19
CA PHE A 353 -2.76 10.51 -7.15
C PHE A 353 -2.89 10.03 -5.70
N GLN A 354 -1.91 10.37 -4.87
CA GLN A 354 -1.88 10.00 -3.46
C GLN A 354 -3.00 10.67 -2.65
N VAL A 355 -3.33 11.93 -2.93
CA VAL A 355 -4.41 12.66 -2.24
C VAL A 355 -5.79 12.38 -2.81
N PHE A 356 -5.90 11.78 -4.00
CA PHE A 356 -7.19 11.48 -4.65
C PHE A 356 -8.20 10.81 -3.70
N PRO A 357 -7.83 9.78 -2.90
CA PRO A 357 -8.76 9.18 -1.96
C PRO A 357 -9.30 10.09 -0.85
N LEU A 358 -8.65 11.23 -0.61
CA LEU A 358 -8.97 12.20 0.45
C LEU A 358 -9.85 13.35 -0.06
N LEU A 359 -9.99 13.47 -1.38
CA LEU A 359 -10.82 14.48 -2.02
C LEU A 359 -12.30 14.19 -1.76
N GLN A 360 -13.01 15.19 -1.25
CA GLN A 360 -14.45 15.09 -1.01
C GLN A 360 -15.26 15.21 -2.31
N ASN A 361 -14.67 15.80 -3.36
CA ASN A 361 -15.33 16.15 -4.61
C ASN A 361 -16.54 17.08 -4.37
N ASN A 362 -17.36 17.31 -5.41
CA ASN A 362 -18.59 18.07 -5.30
C ASN A 362 -19.65 17.29 -4.52
N THR A 363 -20.62 17.97 -3.89
CA THR A 363 -21.66 17.37 -3.05
C THR A 363 -22.45 16.23 -3.74
N ASP A 364 -22.61 16.31 -5.06
CA ASP A 364 -23.34 15.31 -5.86
C ASP A 364 -22.45 14.14 -6.35
N GLU A 365 -21.14 14.19 -6.10
CA GLU A 365 -20.18 13.17 -6.50
C GLU A 365 -19.65 12.40 -5.27
N PRO A 366 -19.50 11.06 -5.34
CA PRO A 366 -18.86 10.33 -4.25
C PRO A 366 -17.43 10.81 -4.02
N ASN A 367 -16.96 10.79 -2.77
CA ASN A 367 -15.57 11.08 -2.45
C ASN A 367 -14.61 10.08 -3.12
N GLY A 368 -13.33 10.45 -3.23
CA GLY A 368 -12.33 9.65 -3.94
C GLY A 368 -12.16 8.22 -3.42
N HIS A 369 -12.24 7.99 -2.10
CA HIS A 369 -12.16 6.63 -1.54
C HIS A 369 -13.36 5.77 -1.97
N THR A 370 -14.57 6.32 -1.95
CA THR A 370 -15.77 5.62 -2.43
C THR A 370 -15.69 5.33 -3.92
N LEU A 371 -15.22 6.28 -4.73
CA LEU A 371 -15.02 6.07 -6.17
C LEU A 371 -14.04 4.92 -6.44
N LEU A 372 -12.89 4.88 -5.77
CA LEU A 372 -11.92 3.78 -5.90
C LEU A 372 -12.51 2.44 -5.46
N SER A 373 -13.28 2.43 -4.37
CA SER A 373 -13.94 1.20 -3.90
C SER A 373 -14.95 0.67 -4.91
N ASN A 374 -15.69 1.58 -5.57
CA ASN A 374 -16.62 1.23 -6.63
C ASN A 374 -15.87 0.72 -7.87
N VAL A 375 -14.80 1.39 -8.30
CA VAL A 375 -13.94 0.91 -9.41
C VAL A 375 -13.39 -0.49 -9.11
N ALA A 376 -12.97 -0.75 -7.87
CA ALA A 376 -12.46 -2.06 -7.48
C ALA A 376 -13.51 -3.16 -7.67
N GLY A 377 -14.77 -2.89 -7.29
CA GLY A 377 -15.89 -3.83 -7.41
C GLY A 377 -16.43 -3.96 -8.84
N ASP A 378 -16.63 -2.84 -9.54
CA ASP A 378 -17.21 -2.81 -10.89
C ASP A 378 -16.30 -3.52 -11.91
N ASN A 379 -14.99 -3.53 -11.66
CA ASN A 379 -13.99 -4.21 -12.49
C ASN A 379 -13.70 -5.66 -12.04
N GLY A 380 -14.48 -6.21 -11.09
CA GLY A 380 -14.29 -7.57 -10.55
C GLY A 380 -14.31 -8.65 -11.63
N THR A 381 -15.39 -8.70 -12.42
CA THR A 381 -15.60 -9.67 -13.50
C THR A 381 -14.55 -9.57 -14.60
N ILE A 382 -14.05 -8.36 -14.90
CA ILE A 382 -12.94 -8.19 -15.87
C ILE A 382 -11.67 -8.84 -15.35
N ARG A 383 -11.36 -8.68 -14.05
CA ARG A 383 -10.16 -9.28 -13.45
C ARG A 383 -10.27 -10.80 -13.28
N GLU A 384 -11.47 -11.30 -13.01
CA GLU A 384 -11.81 -12.73 -13.07
C GLU A 384 -11.49 -13.27 -14.46
N ARG A 385 -11.97 -12.58 -15.51
CA ARG A 385 -11.72 -12.95 -16.90
C ARG A 385 -10.25 -12.91 -17.28
N ASN A 386 -9.52 -11.86 -16.88
CA ASN A 386 -8.09 -11.76 -17.15
C ASN A 386 -7.31 -12.92 -16.50
N LEU A 387 -7.70 -13.33 -15.29
CA LEU A 387 -7.07 -14.47 -14.62
C LEU A 387 -7.40 -15.80 -15.31
N TYR A 388 -8.64 -15.97 -15.81
CA TYR A 388 -9.01 -17.08 -16.68
C TYR A 388 -8.17 -17.12 -17.97
N GLU A 389 -7.98 -15.97 -18.64
CA GLU A 389 -7.17 -15.87 -19.86
C GLU A 389 -5.71 -16.26 -19.58
N PHE A 390 -5.13 -15.79 -18.47
CA PHE A 390 -3.81 -16.22 -18.02
C PHE A 390 -3.72 -17.75 -17.83
N LEU A 391 -4.67 -18.36 -17.12
CA LEU A 391 -4.66 -19.80 -16.83
C LEU A 391 -4.76 -20.65 -18.11
N THR A 392 -5.65 -20.27 -19.03
CA THR A 392 -5.83 -20.96 -20.30
C THR A 392 -4.61 -20.80 -21.23
N GLU A 393 -3.93 -19.65 -21.20
CA GLU A 393 -2.64 -19.45 -21.87
C GLU A 393 -1.53 -20.37 -21.33
N GLN A 394 -1.60 -20.77 -20.06
CA GLN A 394 -0.70 -21.78 -19.49
C GLN A 394 -1.11 -23.22 -19.86
N GLY A 395 -2.18 -23.42 -20.64
CA GLY A 395 -2.69 -24.73 -21.03
C GLY A 395 -3.51 -25.43 -19.95
N ILE A 396 -3.97 -24.71 -18.92
CA ILE A 396 -4.85 -25.25 -17.87
C ILE A 396 -6.28 -25.28 -18.39
N ASP A 397 -6.95 -26.42 -18.23
CA ASP A 397 -8.39 -26.52 -18.48
C ASP A 397 -9.13 -25.74 -17.40
N CYS A 398 -9.77 -24.64 -17.78
CA CYS A 398 -10.33 -23.66 -16.87
C CYS A 398 -11.70 -23.22 -17.38
N TYR A 399 -12.63 -22.95 -16.46
CA TYR A 399 -13.97 -22.51 -16.76
C TYR A 399 -14.27 -21.23 -15.97
N HIS A 400 -14.62 -20.15 -16.69
CA HIS A 400 -14.95 -18.84 -16.11
C HIS A 400 -16.44 -18.74 -15.74
N SER A 401 -16.75 -18.15 -14.58
CA SER A 401 -18.12 -17.96 -14.08
C SER A 401 -18.93 -19.25 -14.21
N ALA A 402 -18.47 -20.33 -13.58
CA ALA A 402 -19.10 -21.64 -13.70
C ALA A 402 -20.36 -21.73 -12.83
N GLU A 403 -21.49 -22.22 -13.36
CA GLU A 403 -22.77 -22.30 -12.66
C GLU A 403 -23.48 -23.65 -12.85
N ILE A 404 -23.97 -24.23 -11.75
CA ILE A 404 -24.78 -25.47 -11.76
C ILE A 404 -26.22 -25.19 -12.25
N THR A 405 -26.84 -24.08 -11.82
CA THR A 405 -28.21 -23.70 -12.20
C THR A 405 -28.35 -22.20 -12.41
N SER A 406 -29.26 -21.79 -13.30
CA SER A 406 -29.52 -20.36 -13.60
C SER A 406 -30.49 -19.66 -12.64
N LYS A 407 -31.10 -20.39 -11.69
CA LYS A 407 -32.12 -19.83 -10.77
C LYS A 407 -31.58 -19.56 -9.36
N ASP A 408 -30.60 -20.35 -8.92
CA ASP A 408 -29.84 -20.14 -7.69
C ASP A 408 -28.38 -20.53 -7.98
N PRO A 409 -27.62 -19.65 -8.65
CA PRO A 409 -26.31 -19.99 -9.12
C PRO A 409 -25.35 -20.08 -7.92
N ASN A 410 -24.98 -21.31 -7.57
CA ASN A 410 -23.74 -21.61 -6.85
C ASN A 410 -22.55 -21.32 -7.79
N GLU A 411 -22.40 -20.05 -8.15
CA GLU A 411 -21.37 -19.60 -9.08
C GLU A 411 -19.97 -19.73 -8.46
N ILE A 412 -19.04 -20.23 -9.26
CA ILE A 412 -17.60 -20.28 -8.97
C ILE A 412 -16.90 -19.41 -10.01
N ASP A 413 -16.16 -18.39 -9.56
CA ASP A 413 -15.52 -17.42 -10.43
C ASP A 413 -14.59 -18.10 -11.45
N LEU A 414 -13.72 -19.03 -10.99
CA LEU A 414 -12.92 -19.91 -11.86
C LEU A 414 -12.89 -21.35 -11.33
N LEU A 415 -13.12 -22.31 -12.23
CA LEU A 415 -12.98 -23.74 -11.97
C LEU A 415 -11.84 -24.29 -12.84
N CYS A 416 -10.76 -24.76 -12.24
CA CYS A 416 -9.61 -25.30 -12.97
C CYS A 416 -9.50 -26.81 -12.78
N VAL A 417 -9.17 -27.53 -13.85
CA VAL A 417 -8.91 -28.96 -13.86
C VAL A 417 -7.45 -29.18 -14.25
N LEU A 418 -6.71 -29.81 -13.35
CA LEU A 418 -5.34 -30.26 -13.57
C LEU A 418 -5.29 -31.79 -13.52
N GLU A 419 -4.16 -32.40 -13.90
CA GLU A 419 -4.03 -33.85 -14.08
C GLU A 419 -4.58 -34.70 -12.92
N ASN A 420 -4.40 -34.26 -11.66
CA ASN A 420 -4.83 -35.02 -10.48
C ASN A 420 -5.70 -34.20 -9.50
N ARG A 421 -6.10 -32.99 -9.87
CA ARG A 421 -6.83 -32.10 -8.93
C ARG A 421 -7.74 -31.10 -9.62
N ILE A 422 -8.79 -30.72 -8.91
CA ILE A 422 -9.73 -29.66 -9.27
C ILE A 422 -9.55 -28.50 -8.29
N ILE A 423 -9.43 -27.29 -8.83
CA ILE A 423 -9.26 -26.08 -8.04
C ILE A 423 -10.48 -25.18 -8.22
N PHE A 424 -11.17 -24.89 -7.13
CA PHE A 424 -12.25 -23.90 -7.07
C PHE A 424 -11.68 -22.56 -6.62
N ILE A 425 -11.80 -21.53 -7.45
CA ILE A 425 -11.20 -20.21 -7.18
C ILE A 425 -12.30 -19.15 -7.09
N GLU A 426 -12.31 -18.41 -5.98
CA GLU A 426 -13.04 -17.15 -5.85
C GLU A 426 -12.06 -15.99 -5.98
N VAL A 427 -12.35 -15.03 -6.86
CA VAL A 427 -11.51 -13.87 -7.13
C VAL A 427 -12.11 -12.66 -6.42
N LYS A 428 -11.30 -11.94 -5.63
CA LYS A 428 -11.80 -10.79 -4.85
C LYS A 428 -10.83 -9.64 -4.81
N TYR A 429 -10.96 -8.68 -5.71
CA TYR A 429 -10.14 -7.47 -5.68
C TYR A 429 -10.72 -6.42 -4.73
N ARG A 430 -9.82 -5.76 -4.00
CA ARG A 430 -10.19 -4.70 -3.05
C ARG A 430 -9.18 -3.58 -3.03
N PHE A 431 -9.69 -2.38 -2.81
CA PHE A 431 -8.89 -1.24 -2.43
C PHE A 431 -8.38 -1.39 -0.96
N PRO A 432 -7.05 -1.44 -0.69
CA PRO A 432 -6.49 -1.79 0.62
C PRO A 432 -6.88 -0.82 1.75
N PRO A 433 -6.91 -1.29 3.02
CA PRO A 433 -7.10 -0.42 4.18
C PRO A 433 -5.91 0.54 4.37
N LEU A 434 -6.15 1.66 5.06
CA LEU A 434 -5.15 2.73 5.23
C LEU A 434 -3.99 2.39 6.18
N GLN A 435 -4.19 1.49 7.15
CA GLN A 435 -3.24 1.19 8.22
C GLN A 435 -2.81 -0.28 8.18
N ILE A 436 -2.46 -0.78 6.99
CA ILE A 436 -2.08 -2.20 6.81
C ILE A 436 -0.78 -2.56 7.58
N ASN A 437 0.00 -1.55 7.97
CA ASN A 437 1.17 -1.65 8.84
C ASN A 437 0.86 -1.73 10.35
N GLU A 438 -0.42 -1.66 10.73
CA GLU A 438 -0.90 -1.77 12.10
C GLU A 438 -1.76 -3.04 12.27
N ALA A 439 -1.81 -3.59 13.48
CA ALA A 439 -2.65 -4.75 13.80
C ALA A 439 -4.14 -4.51 13.49
N ASP A 440 -4.60 -3.27 13.67
CA ASP A 440 -5.99 -2.89 13.40
C ASP A 440 -6.33 -2.97 11.91
N GLY A 441 -5.42 -2.54 11.02
CA GLY A 441 -5.65 -2.66 9.57
C GLY A 441 -5.63 -4.11 9.07
N ILE A 442 -4.76 -4.96 9.64
CA ILE A 442 -4.80 -6.41 9.38
C ILE A 442 -6.11 -7.02 9.87
N THR A 443 -6.62 -6.55 11.02
CA THR A 443 -7.90 -6.99 11.57
C THR A 443 -9.08 -6.57 10.69
N GLU A 444 -9.08 -5.34 10.17
CA GLU A 444 -10.08 -4.87 9.20
C GLU A 444 -10.08 -5.75 7.93
N LEU A 445 -8.89 -6.12 7.44
CA LEU A 445 -8.75 -6.99 6.28
C LEU A 445 -9.27 -8.41 6.56
N ASN A 446 -8.95 -8.98 7.73
CA ASN A 446 -9.48 -10.26 8.18
C ASN A 446 -11.02 -10.24 8.24
N GLN A 447 -11.61 -9.20 8.82
CA GLN A 447 -13.07 -9.04 8.94
C GLN A 447 -13.75 -8.95 7.57
N TYR A 448 -13.13 -8.27 6.61
CA TYR A 448 -13.64 -8.21 5.25
C TYR A 448 -13.72 -9.60 4.61
N PHE A 449 -12.64 -10.39 4.65
CA PHE A 449 -12.63 -11.73 4.08
C PHE A 449 -13.56 -12.69 4.83
N ASN A 450 -13.67 -12.56 6.15
CA ASN A 450 -14.68 -13.26 6.96
C ASN A 450 -16.10 -12.99 6.45
N ARG A 451 -16.41 -11.73 6.17
CA ARG A 451 -17.72 -11.32 5.67
C ARG A 451 -17.98 -11.78 4.24
N VAL A 452 -17.01 -11.59 3.32
CA VAL A 452 -17.25 -11.81 1.89
C VAL A 452 -17.09 -13.26 1.45
N ILE A 453 -16.22 -14.04 2.09
CA ILE A 453 -15.96 -15.44 1.74
C ILE A 453 -16.79 -16.39 2.62
N PHE A 454 -16.86 -16.11 3.93
CA PHE A 454 -17.48 -17.03 4.89
C PHE A 454 -18.87 -16.59 5.34
N ASN A 455 -19.40 -15.49 4.80
CA ASN A 455 -20.67 -14.90 5.17
C ASN A 455 -20.81 -14.71 6.70
N GLU A 456 -19.70 -14.41 7.38
CA GLU A 456 -19.69 -14.05 8.81
C GLU A 456 -20.20 -12.62 8.93
N VAL A 457 -21.52 -12.48 8.94
CA VAL A 457 -22.23 -11.21 9.02
C VAL A 457 -22.33 -10.78 10.50
N PRO A 458 -22.02 -9.52 10.85
CA PRO A 458 -22.27 -9.01 12.19
C PRO A 458 -23.77 -9.16 12.55
N PRO A 459 -24.12 -9.43 13.81
CA PRO A 459 -25.51 -9.69 14.23
C PRO A 459 -26.54 -8.62 13.81
N ASP A 460 -26.09 -7.40 13.52
CA ASP A 460 -26.92 -6.21 13.24
C ASP A 460 -27.09 -5.89 11.74
N SER A 461 -26.69 -6.77 10.81
CA SER A 461 -26.78 -6.51 9.37
C SER A 461 -28.02 -7.10 8.69
N ASN A 462 -28.77 -6.28 7.95
CA ASN A 462 -29.96 -6.67 7.15
C ASN A 462 -29.63 -7.39 5.82
N ARG A 463 -28.45 -8.00 5.68
CA ARG A 463 -28.00 -8.60 4.41
C ARG A 463 -28.37 -10.09 4.37
N GLU A 464 -29.19 -10.50 3.40
CA GLU A 464 -29.35 -11.91 3.03
C GLU A 464 -28.11 -12.36 2.24
N GLY A 465 -27.35 -13.32 2.77
CA GLY A 465 -26.12 -13.80 2.13
C GLY A 465 -26.39 -14.88 1.09
N LYS A 466 -25.61 -14.90 0.00
CA LYS A 466 -25.61 -15.95 -1.06
C LYS A 466 -24.90 -17.25 -0.64
N GLY A 467 -24.84 -17.56 0.66
CA GLY A 467 -24.07 -18.69 1.22
C GLY A 467 -22.54 -18.46 1.27
N PRO A 468 -21.83 -19.05 2.24
CA PRO A 468 -20.36 -19.10 2.28
C PRO A 468 -19.74 -19.83 1.07
N PHE A 469 -18.59 -19.36 0.58
CA PHE A 469 -17.85 -19.98 -0.53
C PHE A 469 -17.55 -21.48 -0.33
N PRO A 470 -17.10 -21.96 0.86
CA PRO A 470 -16.93 -23.40 1.08
C PRO A 470 -18.21 -24.22 0.91
N GLU A 471 -19.38 -23.63 1.21
CA GLU A 471 -20.67 -24.31 1.05
C GLU A 471 -21.07 -24.36 -0.42
N LYS A 472 -20.78 -23.31 -1.20
CA LYS A 472 -20.94 -23.37 -2.66
C LYS A 472 -20.11 -24.52 -3.26
N VAL A 473 -18.85 -24.65 -2.87
CA VAL A 473 -17.97 -25.73 -3.35
C VAL A 473 -18.50 -27.11 -2.95
N ARG A 474 -19.10 -27.26 -1.77
CA ARG A 474 -19.76 -28.54 -1.39
C ARG A 474 -20.86 -28.92 -2.37
N SER A 475 -21.69 -27.97 -2.80
CA SER A 475 -22.72 -28.23 -3.82
C SER A 475 -22.13 -28.72 -5.14
N TRP A 476 -20.95 -28.22 -5.54
CA TRP A 476 -20.24 -28.71 -6.72
C TRP A 476 -19.71 -30.13 -6.55
N ARG A 477 -19.29 -30.49 -5.34
CA ARG A 477 -18.80 -31.85 -5.03
C ARG A 477 -19.89 -32.91 -4.95
N GLU A 478 -21.15 -32.50 -4.89
CA GLU A 478 -22.31 -33.39 -4.92
C GLU A 478 -22.71 -33.79 -6.35
N LEU A 479 -22.12 -33.17 -7.37
CA LEU A 479 -22.39 -33.50 -8.77
C LEU A 479 -21.77 -34.85 -9.16
N GLU A 480 -22.53 -35.63 -9.91
CA GLU A 480 -22.09 -36.91 -10.47
C GLU A 480 -21.54 -36.73 -11.90
N ALA A 481 -20.75 -37.68 -12.36
CA ALA A 481 -20.30 -37.68 -13.74
C ALA A 481 -21.51 -37.72 -14.71
N GLY A 482 -21.46 -36.88 -15.74
CA GLY A 482 -22.60 -36.66 -16.64
C GLY A 482 -23.55 -35.53 -16.22
N ASP A 483 -23.45 -35.01 -14.98
CA ASP A 483 -24.14 -33.78 -14.60
C ASP A 483 -23.61 -32.60 -15.42
N THR A 484 -24.45 -31.58 -15.57
CA THR A 484 -24.16 -30.47 -16.49
C THR A 484 -24.10 -29.15 -15.76
N PHE A 485 -23.12 -28.33 -16.12
CA PHE A 485 -22.97 -26.97 -15.67
C PHE A 485 -22.86 -26.02 -16.87
N THR A 486 -22.86 -24.72 -16.64
CA THR A 486 -22.59 -23.72 -17.68
C THR A 486 -21.37 -22.89 -17.31
N SER A 487 -20.63 -22.44 -18.31
CA SER A 487 -19.48 -21.54 -18.12
C SER A 487 -19.49 -20.46 -19.20
N GLN A 488 -18.98 -19.29 -18.85
CA GLN A 488 -18.87 -18.18 -19.79
C GLN A 488 -17.70 -18.39 -20.77
N VAL A 489 -17.97 -18.24 -22.07
CA VAL A 489 -17.01 -18.55 -23.13
C VAL A 489 -16.33 -17.29 -23.66
N SER A 490 -17.08 -16.21 -23.83
CA SER A 490 -16.56 -14.91 -24.30
C SER A 490 -16.67 -13.83 -23.23
N ARG A 491 -16.30 -12.59 -23.57
CA ARG A 491 -16.46 -11.43 -22.69
C ARG A 491 -17.92 -10.95 -22.55
N ASP A 492 -18.84 -11.55 -23.29
CA ASP A 492 -20.28 -11.33 -23.11
C ASP A 492 -20.81 -12.31 -22.05
N ASP A 493 -21.35 -11.78 -20.95
CA ASP A 493 -21.87 -12.59 -19.83
C ASP A 493 -23.04 -13.49 -20.24
N THR A 494 -23.69 -13.21 -21.37
CA THR A 494 -24.77 -14.04 -21.91
C THR A 494 -24.29 -15.21 -22.76
N ASP A 495 -23.02 -15.21 -23.17
CA ASP A 495 -22.42 -16.23 -24.03
C ASP A 495 -21.84 -17.37 -23.18
N ARG A 496 -22.71 -18.34 -22.89
CA ARG A 496 -22.41 -19.45 -21.99
C ARG A 496 -22.58 -20.78 -22.70
N ASP A 497 -21.59 -21.66 -22.55
CA ASP A 497 -21.65 -23.02 -23.04
C ASP A 497 -22.06 -23.99 -21.95
N LYS A 498 -22.80 -25.03 -22.35
CA LYS A 498 -23.16 -26.15 -21.49
C LYS A 498 -22.03 -27.17 -21.48
N GLN A 499 -21.46 -27.39 -20.30
CA GLN A 499 -20.41 -28.34 -20.03
C GLN A 499 -20.97 -29.58 -19.32
N THR A 500 -20.15 -30.62 -19.18
CA THR A 500 -20.51 -31.88 -18.50
C THR A 500 -19.37 -32.31 -17.59
N ILE A 501 -19.69 -32.75 -16.38
CA ILE A 501 -18.73 -33.29 -15.42
C ILE A 501 -18.14 -34.58 -15.99
N SER A 502 -16.82 -34.63 -16.14
CA SER A 502 -16.11 -35.82 -16.63
C SER A 502 -16.10 -36.93 -15.58
N ASP A 503 -16.08 -38.19 -16.01
CA ASP A 503 -15.92 -39.35 -15.13
C ASP A 503 -14.66 -39.22 -14.25
N ASP A 504 -13.57 -38.71 -14.85
CA ASP A 504 -12.26 -38.57 -14.19
C ASP A 504 -12.26 -37.57 -13.02
N TRP A 505 -13.23 -36.65 -12.95
CA TRP A 505 -13.29 -35.64 -11.89
C TRP A 505 -13.62 -36.24 -10.51
N THR A 506 -14.29 -37.39 -10.49
CA THR A 506 -14.76 -38.02 -9.24
C THR A 506 -13.62 -38.51 -8.34
N ASP A 507 -12.47 -38.82 -8.92
CA ASP A 507 -11.28 -39.34 -8.23
C ASP A 507 -10.20 -38.27 -7.97
N MET A 508 -10.42 -37.02 -8.37
CA MET A 508 -9.45 -35.93 -8.25
C MET A 508 -9.43 -35.28 -6.85
N ASP A 509 -8.23 -34.85 -6.42
CA ASP A 509 -8.09 -34.04 -5.21
C ASP A 509 -8.75 -32.66 -5.40
N VAL A 510 -9.37 -32.12 -4.35
CA VAL A 510 -10.07 -30.83 -4.42
C VAL A 510 -9.34 -29.77 -3.60
N GLU A 511 -9.00 -28.66 -4.24
CA GLU A 511 -8.43 -27.48 -3.60
C GLU A 511 -9.38 -26.28 -3.72
N ILE A 512 -9.41 -25.43 -2.69
CA ILE A 512 -10.30 -24.26 -2.62
C ILE A 512 -9.48 -23.01 -2.38
N PHE A 513 -9.43 -22.10 -3.34
CA PHE A 513 -8.60 -20.90 -3.31
C PHE A 513 -9.42 -19.62 -3.33
N VAL A 514 -8.90 -18.60 -2.66
CA VAL A 514 -9.28 -17.20 -2.86
C VAL A 514 -8.07 -16.46 -3.41
N VAL A 515 -8.23 -15.81 -4.55
CA VAL A 515 -7.19 -15.00 -5.20
C VAL A 515 -7.58 -13.53 -5.16
N SER A 516 -6.66 -12.66 -4.71
CA SER A 516 -6.92 -11.23 -4.52
C SER A 516 -5.64 -10.43 -4.67
N ASN A 517 -5.71 -9.12 -4.91
CA ASN A 517 -4.52 -8.26 -4.78
C ASN A 517 -4.01 -8.15 -3.32
N VAL A 518 -4.83 -8.45 -2.31
CA VAL A 518 -4.46 -8.44 -0.87
C VAL A 518 -5.06 -9.65 -0.15
N VAL A 519 -4.40 -10.17 0.88
CA VAL A 519 -4.82 -11.39 1.58
C VAL A 519 -5.01 -11.16 3.07
N PRO A 520 -5.88 -11.92 3.76
CA PRO A 520 -5.96 -11.90 5.21
C PRO A 520 -4.73 -12.56 5.85
N SER A 521 -4.58 -12.37 7.16
CA SER A 521 -3.48 -12.97 7.95
C SER A 521 -3.55 -14.49 8.08
N PHE A 522 -4.73 -15.09 7.94
CA PHE A 522 -4.86 -16.55 7.92
C PHE A 522 -4.46 -17.09 6.55
N ILE A 523 -3.54 -18.06 6.54
CA ILE A 523 -3.11 -18.77 5.33
C ILE A 523 -4.26 -19.62 4.77
N THR A 524 -4.92 -20.37 5.65
CA THR A 524 -6.05 -21.24 5.33
C THR A 524 -7.14 -21.07 6.39
N LYS A 525 -8.42 -21.07 5.99
CA LYS A 525 -9.56 -21.09 6.90
C LYS A 525 -10.69 -21.91 6.27
N ARG A 526 -11.20 -22.92 7.00
CA ARG A 526 -12.23 -23.87 6.51
C ARG A 526 -11.86 -24.43 5.12
N ASP A 527 -10.63 -24.93 5.00
CA ASP A 527 -10.02 -25.49 3.79
C ASP A 527 -9.80 -24.50 2.61
N VAL A 528 -10.20 -23.23 2.77
CA VAL A 528 -9.93 -22.17 1.79
C VAL A 528 -8.54 -21.60 2.01
N ARG A 529 -7.68 -21.68 1.00
CA ARG A 529 -6.34 -21.08 0.98
C ARG A 529 -6.37 -19.72 0.30
N PHE A 530 -5.64 -18.75 0.85
CA PHE A 530 -5.61 -17.37 0.37
C PHE A 530 -4.30 -17.07 -0.34
N PHE A 531 -4.38 -16.62 -1.59
CA PHE A 531 -3.24 -16.15 -2.37
C PHE A 531 -3.41 -14.69 -2.75
N THR A 532 -2.31 -13.96 -2.73
CA THR A 532 -2.24 -12.77 -3.57
C THR A 532 -2.24 -13.22 -5.04
N ASP A 533 -2.80 -12.43 -5.94
CA ASP A 533 -2.72 -12.65 -7.39
C ASP A 533 -1.27 -12.78 -7.87
N PHE A 534 -0.34 -12.05 -7.25
CA PHE A 534 1.09 -12.17 -7.48
C PHE A 534 1.65 -13.54 -7.06
N GLU A 535 1.33 -14.02 -5.86
CA GLU A 535 1.72 -15.37 -5.42
C GLU A 535 1.06 -16.46 -6.26
N PHE A 536 -0.22 -16.29 -6.62
CA PHE A 536 -0.93 -17.25 -7.46
C PHE A 536 -0.30 -17.34 -8.86
N TYR A 537 0.06 -16.19 -9.45
CA TYR A 537 0.82 -16.15 -10.70
C TYR A 537 2.16 -16.90 -10.57
N GLN A 538 2.91 -16.71 -9.48
CA GLN A 538 4.19 -17.41 -9.25
C GLN A 538 4.01 -18.92 -9.11
N TYR A 539 2.99 -19.31 -8.35
CA TYR A 539 2.62 -20.69 -8.16
C TYR A 539 2.31 -21.37 -9.49
N ILE A 540 1.48 -20.76 -10.33
CA ILE A 540 1.09 -21.36 -11.62
C ILE A 540 2.22 -21.31 -12.64
N LYS A 541 2.85 -20.16 -12.85
CA LYS A 541 3.83 -19.96 -13.92
C LYS A 541 5.13 -20.70 -13.68
N TYR A 542 5.57 -20.77 -12.42
CA TYR A 542 6.87 -21.32 -12.06
C TYR A 542 6.79 -22.63 -11.28
N ASN A 543 5.58 -23.12 -10.98
CA ASN A 543 5.37 -24.23 -10.03
C ASN A 543 6.10 -23.96 -8.71
N ASP A 544 6.04 -22.71 -8.25
CA ASP A 544 6.75 -22.23 -7.07
C ASP A 544 5.97 -22.57 -5.80
N ASP A 545 6.26 -23.73 -5.24
CA ASP A 545 5.66 -24.17 -3.96
C ASP A 545 6.12 -23.31 -2.77
N SER A 546 7.05 -22.36 -2.94
CA SER A 546 7.50 -21.50 -1.85
C SER A 546 6.41 -20.57 -1.32
N VAL A 547 5.38 -20.28 -2.14
CA VAL A 547 4.23 -19.48 -1.72
C VAL A 547 3.15 -20.30 -1.00
N LEU A 548 3.32 -21.63 -0.89
CA LEU A 548 2.40 -22.53 -0.19
C LEU A 548 2.70 -22.58 1.31
N TYR A 549 2.32 -21.53 2.02
CA TYR A 549 2.45 -21.51 3.47
C TYR A 549 1.59 -22.61 4.14
N SER A 550 2.04 -23.10 5.29
CA SER A 550 1.34 -24.11 6.11
C SER A 550 1.35 -23.69 7.58
N VAL A 551 0.42 -24.23 8.38
CA VAL A 551 0.44 -24.09 9.84
C VAL A 551 0.80 -25.46 10.41
N GLN A 552 1.81 -25.51 11.28
CA GLN A 552 2.21 -26.73 11.97
C GLN A 552 1.11 -27.13 12.95
N GLU A 553 0.66 -28.38 12.85
CA GLU A 553 -0.16 -29.00 13.87
C GLU A 553 0.71 -29.28 15.10
N ASN A 554 0.21 -28.92 16.28
CA ASN A 554 0.93 -29.08 17.56
C ASN A 554 0.78 -30.48 18.14
#